data_AF-A0A2J6TI44-F1
#
_entry.id   AF-A0A2J6TI44-F1
#
_cell.length_a   1.000
_cell.length_b   1.000
_cell.length_c   1.000
_cell.angle_alpha   90.00
_cell.angle_beta   90.00
_cell.angle_gamma   90.00
#
_symmetry.space_group_name_H-M   'P 1'
#
loop_
_entity.id
_entity.type
_entity.pdbx_description
1 polymer ?
#
loop_
_entity_poly.entity_id
_entity_poly.type
_entity_poly.pdbx_seq_one_letter_code
_entity_poly.pdbx_strand_id
1 'polypeptide(L)'
;MAYNFTTVSSTNTTQTWYNSEYSALGPISIFVTFETSLTPSCSPLPVTVAATAATPVTATAPPSSSGSSGFNCTFCGSSNQTNGAHITSPVAAGIGIGSAVVGAMIAALIFFFFILPSRKSSSESYQQQDFALDERGSAGNEKFDVSTTVTNIKHFVPQPTEDDAMTRDLTTIFVAIKDHIQNYYHITQDQRQMVDEERLNELSRATAIPSRDIVGLLHNSRTGIPTLRLFLACYILSRCTEQSDEAQSFLPDEVLAFKGLNFTGQPSTANQVTLLSKWKTISGTLLARKYSEPPTGNDKRLARIEKALDASEAILRPFLNRGIEMDTETRRHNLREVMKLAAQYAFSMFSQPCSYRFDNTRVGQPDTMVVFPALLITVNHEGQELSPPKVLREEEVVSVGRY
;
A
#
# COMPACT_ATOMS: atom_id res chain seq x y z
N MET A 1 -43.89 39.97 -31.46
CA MET A 1 -42.99 38.84 -31.76
C MET A 1 -43.14 37.85 -30.62
N ALA A 2 -43.82 36.74 -30.89
CA ALA A 2 -44.10 35.68 -29.92
C ALA A 2 -43.05 34.58 -30.05
N TYR A 3 -42.48 34.14 -28.93
CA TYR A 3 -41.63 32.96 -28.88
C TYR A 3 -42.28 31.93 -27.96
N ASN A 4 -42.53 30.76 -28.54
CA ASN A 4 -43.17 29.60 -27.93
C ASN A 4 -42.23 28.92 -26.92
N PHE A 5 -42.77 28.57 -25.75
CA PHE A 5 -42.17 27.62 -24.81
C PHE A 5 -42.66 26.21 -25.13
N THR A 6 -41.74 25.29 -25.40
CA THR A 6 -42.03 23.86 -25.57
C THR A 6 -41.78 23.15 -24.25
N THR A 7 -42.84 22.68 -23.60
CA THR A 7 -42.80 21.85 -22.40
C THR A 7 -42.60 20.38 -22.80
N VAL A 8 -41.53 19.75 -22.30
CA VAL A 8 -41.31 18.30 -22.44
C VAL A 8 -41.70 17.64 -21.12
N SER A 9 -42.77 16.84 -21.14
CA SER A 9 -43.19 15.98 -20.04
C SER A 9 -42.47 14.64 -20.11
N SER A 10 -41.77 14.25 -19.04
CA SER A 10 -41.24 12.90 -18.85
C SER A 10 -42.21 12.04 -18.03
N THR A 11 -42.61 10.92 -18.60
CA THR A 11 -43.44 9.89 -17.96
C THR A 11 -42.58 8.93 -17.14
N ASN A 12 -42.88 8.78 -15.85
CA ASN A 12 -42.31 7.76 -14.98
C ASN A 12 -42.94 6.39 -15.29
N THR A 13 -42.13 5.44 -15.74
CA THR A 13 -42.54 4.03 -15.88
C THR A 13 -42.16 3.27 -14.61
N THR A 14 -43.17 2.78 -13.89
CA THR A 14 -43.02 1.90 -12.73
C THR A 14 -42.97 0.45 -13.24
N GLN A 15 -41.86 -0.26 -13.04
CA GLN A 15 -41.79 -1.71 -13.31
C GLN A 15 -41.96 -2.50 -12.01
N THR A 16 -43.09 -3.17 -11.90
CA THR A 16 -43.38 -4.25 -10.95
C THR A 16 -42.86 -5.57 -11.52
N TRP A 17 -42.04 -6.30 -10.76
CA TRP A 17 -41.59 -7.65 -11.12
C TRP A 17 -42.50 -8.70 -10.48
N TYR A 18 -43.08 -9.55 -11.34
CA TYR A 18 -43.83 -10.76 -11.00
C TYR A 18 -42.85 -11.92 -10.81
N ASN A 19 -43.01 -12.67 -9.71
CA ASN A 19 -42.40 -13.99 -9.54
C ASN A 19 -43.18 -14.99 -10.40
N SER A 20 -42.47 -15.83 -11.16
CA SER A 20 -43.04 -17.07 -11.70
C SER A 20 -42.02 -18.19 -11.69
N GLU A 21 -42.50 -19.33 -11.23
CA GLU A 21 -41.80 -20.57 -10.92
C GLU A 21 -41.76 -21.56 -12.10
N TYR A 22 -40.71 -22.39 -12.10
CA TYR A 22 -40.48 -23.72 -12.73
C TYR A 22 -40.63 -23.94 -14.27
N SER A 23 -39.55 -24.41 -14.92
CA SER A 23 -39.43 -25.79 -15.47
C SER A 23 -38.10 -26.10 -16.22
N ALA A 24 -37.46 -27.19 -15.77
CA ALA A 24 -36.65 -28.23 -16.43
C ALA A 24 -35.96 -28.09 -17.82
N LEU A 25 -34.66 -28.47 -17.80
CA LEU A 25 -33.84 -29.28 -18.73
C LEU A 25 -33.27 -28.73 -20.05
N GLY A 26 -31.94 -28.77 -20.15
CA GLY A 26 -31.16 -28.94 -21.38
C GLY A 26 -29.64 -28.77 -21.17
N PRO A 27 -28.77 -29.66 -21.67
CA PRO A 27 -27.32 -29.49 -21.57
C PRO A 27 -26.84 -28.41 -22.56
N ILE A 28 -26.12 -27.41 -22.07
CA ILE A 28 -25.58 -26.32 -22.88
C ILE A 28 -24.22 -26.76 -23.45
N SER A 29 -24.18 -27.03 -24.75
CA SER A 29 -22.93 -27.13 -25.52
C SER A 29 -22.42 -25.73 -25.84
N ILE A 30 -21.23 -25.39 -25.31
CA ILE A 30 -20.56 -24.12 -25.58
C ILE A 30 -19.74 -24.27 -26.86
N PHE A 31 -20.13 -23.58 -27.94
CA PHE A 31 -19.29 -23.38 -29.11
C PHE A 31 -18.54 -22.05 -28.96
N VAL A 32 -17.21 -22.11 -28.95
CA VAL A 32 -16.34 -20.93 -29.00
C VAL A 32 -16.15 -20.54 -30.46
N THR A 33 -16.74 -19.42 -30.88
CA THR A 33 -16.52 -18.82 -32.20
C THR A 33 -15.42 -17.78 -32.08
N PHE A 34 -14.28 -17.99 -32.75
CA PHE A 34 -13.25 -16.98 -32.90
C PHE A 34 -13.59 -16.11 -34.11
N GLU A 35 -13.89 -14.83 -33.89
CA GLU A 35 -13.95 -13.83 -34.94
C GLU A 35 -12.55 -13.26 -35.20
N THR A 36 -11.99 -13.59 -36.37
CA THR A 36 -10.76 -13.01 -36.89
C THR A 36 -11.12 -11.75 -37.70
N SER A 37 -11.02 -10.55 -37.11
CA SER A 37 -11.20 -9.31 -37.88
C SER A 37 -9.89 -8.94 -38.58
N LEU A 38 -9.89 -8.98 -39.92
CA LEU A 38 -8.81 -8.46 -40.76
C LEU A 38 -9.02 -6.94 -40.97
N THR A 39 -8.05 -6.14 -40.53
CA THR A 39 -7.98 -4.70 -40.86
C THR A 39 -7.22 -4.49 -42.18
N PRO A 40 -7.75 -3.70 -43.14
CA PRO A 40 -7.07 -3.42 -44.39
C PRO A 40 -5.99 -2.33 -44.26
N SER A 41 -4.89 -2.58 -44.96
CA SER A 41 -3.73 -1.73 -45.21
C SER A 41 -4.09 -0.40 -45.90
N CYS A 42 -3.52 0.70 -45.43
CA CYS A 42 -3.50 1.98 -46.16
C CYS A 42 -2.05 2.46 -46.35
N SER A 43 -1.76 2.82 -47.60
CA SER A 43 -0.46 3.16 -48.18
C SER A 43 0.03 4.57 -47.79
N PRO A 44 1.34 4.82 -47.59
CA PRO A 44 1.87 6.17 -47.45
C PRO A 44 2.40 6.75 -48.77
N LEU A 45 2.06 8.01 -49.05
CA LEU A 45 2.69 8.88 -50.06
C LEU A 45 3.95 9.57 -49.49
N PRO A 46 4.96 9.88 -50.33
CA PRO A 46 6.24 10.42 -49.89
C PRO A 46 6.19 11.95 -49.77
N VAL A 47 6.72 12.48 -48.66
CA VAL A 47 6.99 13.92 -48.49
C VAL A 47 8.49 14.16 -48.60
N THR A 48 8.84 14.92 -49.62
CA THR A 48 10.17 15.49 -49.89
C THR A 48 10.40 16.72 -49.02
N VAL A 49 11.42 16.73 -48.14
CA VAL A 49 11.96 17.97 -47.57
C VAL A 49 13.49 17.91 -47.54
N ALA A 50 14.07 19.02 -47.96
CA ALA A 50 15.47 19.25 -48.30
C ALA A 50 16.44 19.14 -47.11
N ALA A 51 17.62 18.58 -47.36
CA ALA A 51 18.76 18.59 -46.46
C ALA A 51 19.60 19.87 -46.69
N THR A 52 19.71 20.70 -45.66
CA THR A 52 20.67 21.81 -45.59
C THR A 52 21.92 21.33 -44.87
N ALA A 53 23.07 21.51 -45.53
CA ALA A 53 24.39 21.17 -45.02
C ALA A 53 24.84 22.10 -43.88
N ALA A 54 25.51 21.54 -42.87
CA ALA A 54 26.39 22.27 -41.97
C ALA A 54 27.61 21.41 -41.60
N THR A 55 28.78 22.01 -41.79
CA THR A 55 30.15 21.51 -41.56
C THR A 55 30.62 21.77 -40.10
N PRO A 56 31.82 21.28 -39.69
CA PRO A 56 32.03 20.61 -38.41
C PRO A 56 32.51 21.53 -37.28
N VAL A 57 32.33 21.08 -36.03
CA VAL A 57 32.98 21.67 -34.85
C VAL A 57 33.88 20.64 -34.17
N THR A 58 35.13 21.07 -34.02
CA THR A 58 36.31 20.42 -33.49
C THR A 58 36.17 20.04 -32.01
N ALA A 59 36.53 18.81 -31.64
CA ALA A 59 36.67 18.38 -30.26
C ALA A 59 38.08 18.71 -29.73
N THR A 60 38.15 19.39 -28.59
CA THR A 60 39.38 19.63 -27.83
C THR A 60 39.30 18.90 -26.50
N ALA A 61 40.23 17.97 -26.27
CA ALA A 61 40.40 17.24 -25.02
C ALA A 61 41.05 18.12 -23.94
N PRO A 62 40.81 17.82 -22.64
CA PRO A 62 41.75 18.16 -21.58
C PRO A 62 42.43 16.92 -20.97
N PRO A 63 43.66 17.08 -20.45
CA PRO A 63 44.50 15.97 -20.02
C PRO A 63 44.23 15.49 -18.59
N SER A 64 44.46 14.20 -18.41
CA SER A 64 44.70 13.53 -17.15
C SER A 64 45.96 14.07 -16.47
N SER A 65 45.90 14.37 -15.17
CA SER A 65 47.08 14.30 -14.31
C SER A 65 46.73 13.79 -12.93
N SER A 66 47.55 12.83 -12.53
CA SER A 66 47.55 12.04 -11.31
C SER A 66 48.12 12.84 -10.14
N GLY A 67 47.66 12.55 -8.92
CA GLY A 67 48.26 13.13 -7.72
C GLY A 67 47.78 12.45 -6.43
N SER A 68 48.39 11.32 -6.13
CA SER A 68 48.34 10.66 -4.82
C SER A 68 49.07 11.51 -3.77
N SER A 69 48.47 11.73 -2.60
CA SER A 69 49.20 11.75 -1.32
C SER A 69 48.21 11.66 -0.16
N GLY A 70 48.47 10.70 0.73
CA GLY A 70 47.78 10.56 2.00
C GLY A 70 48.41 11.41 3.09
N PHE A 71 47.94 11.11 4.31
CA PHE A 71 48.36 11.55 5.64
C PHE A 71 47.59 12.70 6.28
N ASN A 72 46.82 12.29 7.31
CA ASN A 72 46.68 12.90 8.64
C ASN A 72 47.37 14.25 8.85
N CYS A 73 46.65 15.23 9.42
CA CYS A 73 46.80 15.55 10.84
C CYS A 73 46.01 16.82 11.23
N THR A 74 45.45 16.73 12.44
CA THR A 74 45.51 17.74 13.50
C THR A 74 44.77 19.07 13.31
N PHE A 75 43.66 19.10 14.06
CA PHE A 75 43.01 20.28 14.62
C PHE A 75 44.05 21.26 15.21
N CYS A 76 44.22 22.41 14.57
CA CYS A 76 45.01 23.52 15.11
C CYS A 76 44.12 24.43 15.94
N GLY A 77 44.34 24.42 17.26
CA GLY A 77 43.96 25.49 18.16
C GLY A 77 45.15 26.43 18.42
N SER A 78 44.88 27.74 18.33
CA SER A 78 45.60 28.87 18.95
C SER A 78 45.10 30.16 18.30
N SER A 79 44.98 31.32 18.95
CA SER A 79 45.22 31.71 20.33
C SER A 79 44.74 33.16 20.53
N ASN A 80 44.43 33.50 21.79
CA ASN A 80 44.63 34.80 22.46
C ASN A 80 43.87 36.07 22.04
N GLN A 81 42.89 36.45 22.87
CA GLN A 81 42.83 37.77 23.55
C GLN A 81 41.83 37.66 24.73
N THR A 82 42.28 37.41 25.97
CA THR A 82 42.54 38.39 27.05
C THR A 82 41.53 39.54 27.15
N ASN A 83 40.54 39.42 28.05
CA ASN A 83 40.46 40.21 29.29
C ASN A 83 39.12 40.01 30.03
N GLY A 84 39.20 39.63 31.30
CA GLY A 84 38.32 40.18 32.35
C GLY A 84 37.24 39.28 32.97
N ALA A 85 37.38 39.05 34.28
CA ALA A 85 36.38 38.66 35.29
C ALA A 85 35.95 37.18 35.31
N HIS A 86 36.55 36.33 36.16
CA HIS A 86 36.29 36.18 37.61
C HIS A 86 34.87 35.68 37.92
N ILE A 87 34.64 34.37 37.86
CA ILE A 87 33.72 33.65 38.77
C ILE A 87 34.23 32.22 38.98
N THR A 88 34.30 31.84 40.25
CA THR A 88 34.75 30.59 40.84
C THR A 88 33.80 29.41 40.57
N SER A 89 34.30 28.28 40.07
CA SER A 89 33.82 26.93 40.48
C SER A 89 34.73 25.80 39.97
N PRO A 90 35.18 24.87 40.83
CA PRO A 90 35.94 23.68 40.44
C PRO A 90 35.04 22.43 40.43
N VAL A 91 34.50 22.03 39.28
CA VAL A 91 33.94 20.66 39.10
C VAL A 91 34.22 20.19 37.68
N ALA A 92 35.38 19.57 37.48
CA ALA A 92 35.69 18.81 36.26
C ALA A 92 36.51 17.59 36.66
N ALA A 93 35.83 16.60 37.23
CA ALA A 93 36.34 15.24 37.40
C ALA A 93 35.18 14.27 37.21
N GLY A 94 35.28 13.36 36.23
CA GLY A 94 34.43 12.17 36.19
C GLY A 94 33.54 11.96 34.96
N ILE A 95 34.01 12.21 33.74
CA ILE A 95 33.41 11.59 32.54
C ILE A 95 34.34 10.45 32.10
N GLY A 96 34.31 9.34 32.81
CA GLY A 96 35.22 8.23 32.51
C GLY A 96 34.73 6.82 32.85
N ILE A 97 33.54 6.67 33.42
CA ILE A 97 33.08 5.35 33.92
C ILE A 97 31.71 4.96 33.35
N GLY A 98 30.93 5.90 32.80
CA GLY A 98 29.57 5.64 32.33
C GLY A 98 29.45 4.85 31.01
N SER A 99 30.45 4.88 30.13
CA SER A 99 30.32 4.27 28.79
C SER A 99 30.50 2.75 28.79
N ALA A 100 31.23 2.19 29.75
CA ALA A 100 31.47 0.75 29.83
C ALA A 100 30.20 -0.03 30.22
N VAL A 101 29.37 0.53 31.11
CA VAL A 101 28.13 -0.12 31.58
C VAL A 101 27.07 -0.14 30.48
N VAL A 102 26.92 0.96 29.73
CA VAL A 102 25.97 1.04 28.62
C VAL A 102 26.39 0.12 27.47
N GLY A 103 27.69 0.09 27.14
CA GLY A 103 28.22 -0.83 26.12
C GLY A 103 28.02 -2.30 26.49
N ALA A 104 28.23 -2.66 27.75
CA ALA A 104 28.02 -4.03 28.23
C ALA A 104 26.54 -4.45 28.20
N MET A 105 25.60 -3.56 28.52
CA MET A 105 24.16 -3.87 28.42
C MET A 105 23.72 -4.09 26.97
N ILE A 106 24.21 -3.28 26.03
CA ILE A 106 23.86 -3.43 24.60
C ILE A 106 24.44 -4.72 24.05
N ALA A 107 25.70 -5.05 24.38
CA ALA A 107 26.31 -6.30 23.96
C ALA A 107 25.60 -7.53 24.56
N ALA A 108 25.19 -7.48 25.83
CA ALA A 108 24.44 -8.55 26.48
C ALA A 108 23.05 -8.75 25.85
N LEU A 109 22.35 -7.68 25.47
CA LEU A 109 21.04 -7.78 24.80
C LEU A 109 21.14 -8.42 23.42
N ILE A 110 22.16 -8.03 22.62
CA ILE A 110 22.42 -8.64 21.32
C ILE A 110 22.77 -10.12 21.51
N PHE A 111 23.66 -10.44 22.44
CA PHE A 111 24.04 -11.82 22.72
C PHE A 111 22.86 -12.68 23.20
N PHE A 112 21.99 -12.12 24.06
CA PHE A 112 20.80 -12.80 24.57
C PHE A 112 19.79 -13.09 23.45
N PHE A 113 19.53 -12.13 22.55
CA PHE A 113 18.58 -12.35 21.45
C PHE A 113 19.08 -13.32 20.37
N PHE A 114 20.40 -13.40 20.13
CA PHE A 114 20.94 -14.28 19.09
C PHE A 114 21.32 -15.68 19.60
N ILE A 115 21.51 -15.87 20.92
CA ILE A 115 22.03 -17.13 21.49
C ILE A 115 21.04 -17.80 22.44
N LEU A 116 19.83 -17.26 22.67
CA LEU A 116 18.76 -18.11 23.19
C LEU A 116 18.19 -18.93 22.02
N PRO A 117 18.58 -20.21 21.84
CA PRO A 117 17.78 -21.11 21.02
C PRO A 117 16.39 -21.09 21.63
N SER A 118 15.40 -20.77 20.80
CA SER A 118 13.99 -20.88 21.12
C SER A 118 13.76 -22.26 21.73
N ARG A 119 13.73 -22.31 23.07
CA ARG A 119 13.42 -23.50 23.84
C ARG A 119 12.00 -23.84 23.45
N LYS A 120 11.87 -24.74 22.49
CA LYS A 120 10.67 -25.52 22.22
C LYS A 120 10.17 -26.02 23.57
N SER A 121 9.14 -25.38 24.09
CA SER A 121 8.34 -25.91 25.17
C SER A 121 7.54 -27.07 24.58
N SER A 122 8.15 -28.25 24.58
CA SER A 122 7.39 -29.50 24.57
C SER A 122 6.64 -29.58 25.90
N SER A 123 5.35 -29.29 25.87
CA SER A 123 4.34 -29.84 26.77
C SER A 123 3.46 -30.71 25.87
N GLU A 124 3.76 -31.99 25.71
CA GLU A 124 3.44 -33.11 26.61
C GLU A 124 1.95 -33.22 26.93
N SER A 125 1.40 -34.40 26.57
CA SER A 125 0.26 -35.08 27.16
C SER A 125 -1.15 -34.68 26.70
N TYR A 126 -1.64 -35.32 25.61
CA TYR A 126 -3.00 -35.84 25.61
C TYR A 126 -3.05 -37.26 25.04
N GLN A 127 -3.83 -38.07 25.73
CA GLN A 127 -3.86 -39.52 25.76
C GLN A 127 -4.05 -40.20 24.40
N GLN A 128 -3.15 -41.12 24.13
CA GLN A 128 -3.35 -42.26 23.25
C GLN A 128 -4.38 -43.20 23.91
N GLN A 129 -5.61 -43.21 23.41
CA GLN A 129 -6.58 -44.27 23.71
C GLN A 129 -6.24 -45.48 22.83
N ASP A 130 -5.69 -46.51 23.47
CA ASP A 130 -5.60 -47.85 22.91
C ASP A 130 -7.02 -48.39 22.65
N PHE A 131 -7.38 -48.54 21.38
CA PHE A 131 -8.44 -49.45 20.97
C PHE A 131 -7.80 -50.77 20.57
N ALA A 132 -7.90 -51.75 21.47
CA ALA A 132 -7.65 -53.14 21.17
C ALA A 132 -8.70 -53.61 20.15
N LEU A 133 -8.26 -53.93 18.93
CA LEU A 133 -9.06 -54.64 17.94
C LEU A 133 -8.73 -56.13 18.03
N ASP A 134 -9.76 -56.89 18.39
CA ASP A 134 -9.83 -58.35 18.34
C ASP A 134 -9.45 -58.86 16.94
N GLU A 135 -8.44 -59.71 16.91
CA GLU A 135 -7.99 -60.43 15.74
C GLU A 135 -8.82 -61.72 15.60
N ARG A 136 -9.78 -61.74 14.66
CA ARG A 136 -10.35 -63.00 14.18
C ARG A 136 -10.73 -62.97 12.70
N GLY A 137 -9.77 -63.41 11.90
CA GLY A 137 -9.93 -64.22 10.68
C GLY A 137 -10.99 -63.79 9.66
N SER A 138 -10.54 -63.12 8.59
CA SER A 138 -11.18 -63.29 7.28
C SER A 138 -10.15 -63.13 6.17
N ALA A 139 -9.92 -64.23 5.46
CA ALA A 139 -9.13 -64.28 4.23
C ALA A 139 -9.87 -63.56 3.09
N GLY A 140 -9.10 -62.95 2.19
CA GLY A 140 -9.53 -62.59 0.85
C GLY A 140 -9.99 -61.15 0.68
N ASN A 141 -9.06 -60.25 0.40
CA ASN A 141 -9.09 -59.32 -0.74
C ASN A 141 -7.82 -58.45 -0.70
N GLU A 142 -7.01 -58.52 -1.75
CA GLU A 142 -5.94 -57.55 -2.03
C GLU A 142 -6.58 -56.17 -2.20
N LYS A 143 -6.69 -55.43 -1.10
CA LYS A 143 -6.89 -53.99 -1.14
C LYS A 143 -5.51 -53.38 -1.24
N PHE A 144 -5.25 -52.75 -2.39
CA PHE A 144 -4.17 -51.79 -2.53
C PHE A 144 -4.30 -50.77 -1.39
N ASP A 145 -3.45 -50.94 -0.38
CA ASP A 145 -3.31 -50.00 0.73
C ASP A 145 -2.55 -48.79 0.18
N VAL A 146 -3.28 -47.95 -0.58
CA VAL A 146 -2.83 -46.62 -0.92
C VAL A 146 -2.88 -45.83 0.37
N SER A 147 -1.82 -45.96 1.16
CA SER A 147 -1.50 -45.08 2.28
C SER A 147 -1.26 -43.68 1.72
N THR A 148 -2.36 -42.99 1.41
CA THR A 148 -2.37 -41.55 1.15
C THR A 148 -2.10 -40.92 2.50
N THR A 149 -0.81 -40.75 2.81
CA THR A 149 -0.36 -39.84 3.85
C THR A 149 -0.76 -38.45 3.39
N VAL A 150 -2.01 -38.06 3.64
CA VAL A 150 -2.49 -36.69 3.44
C VAL A 150 -1.77 -35.86 4.49
N THR A 151 -0.60 -35.35 4.14
CA THR A 151 0.14 -34.40 4.97
C THR A 151 -0.79 -33.22 5.24
N ASN A 152 -1.05 -32.96 6.51
CA ASN A 152 -2.00 -31.94 6.93
C ASN A 152 -1.48 -30.57 6.45
N ILE A 153 -2.10 -30.04 5.41
CA ILE A 153 -1.71 -28.81 4.69
C ILE A 153 -1.53 -27.63 5.66
N LYS A 154 -2.22 -27.65 6.80
CA LYS A 154 -2.12 -26.60 7.84
C LYS A 154 -0.69 -26.41 8.35
N HIS A 155 0.18 -27.41 8.29
CA HIS A 155 1.58 -27.28 8.72
C HIS A 155 2.46 -26.53 7.70
N PHE A 156 2.03 -26.41 6.45
CA PHE A 156 2.76 -25.69 5.41
C PHE A 156 2.33 -24.24 5.25
N VAL A 157 1.22 -23.85 5.88
CA VAL A 157 0.73 -22.48 5.86
C VAL A 157 1.39 -21.72 7.02
N PRO A 158 2.05 -20.58 6.77
CA PRO A 158 2.67 -19.78 7.81
C PRO A 158 1.60 -19.32 8.81
N GLN A 159 2.03 -19.10 10.05
CA GLN A 159 1.15 -18.51 11.04
C GLN A 159 0.73 -17.10 10.60
N PRO A 160 -0.49 -16.67 10.92
CA PRO A 160 -0.92 -15.30 10.67
C PRO A 160 0.09 -14.32 11.24
N THR A 161 0.38 -13.28 10.48
CA THR A 161 1.22 -12.17 10.94
C THR A 161 0.55 -11.52 12.14
N GLU A 162 1.36 -11.20 13.15
CA GLU A 162 0.87 -10.52 14.35
C GLU A 162 0.25 -9.16 14.00
N ASP A 163 -0.86 -8.85 14.65
CA ASP A 163 -1.58 -7.57 14.54
C ASP A 163 -0.64 -6.35 14.70
N ASP A 164 0.37 -6.47 15.56
CA ASP A 164 1.40 -5.44 15.81
C ASP A 164 2.32 -5.24 14.61
N ALA A 165 2.67 -6.30 13.88
CA ALA A 165 3.50 -6.19 12.68
C ALA A 165 2.74 -5.49 11.54
N MET A 166 1.46 -5.85 11.34
CA MET A 166 0.60 -5.16 10.36
C MET A 166 0.45 -3.67 10.69
N THR A 167 0.25 -3.35 11.97
CA THR A 167 0.13 -1.96 12.44
C THR A 167 1.44 -1.18 12.27
N ARG A 168 2.58 -1.82 12.51
CA ARG A 168 3.92 -1.24 12.34
C ARG A 168 4.22 -0.92 10.88
N ASP A 169 3.91 -1.83 9.96
CA ASP A 169 4.15 -1.66 8.52
C ASP A 169 3.28 -0.52 7.98
N LEU A 170 2.00 -0.48 8.37
CA LEU A 170 1.10 0.62 8.01
C LEU A 170 1.60 1.96 8.57
N THR A 171 2.06 1.99 9.82
CA THR A 171 2.62 3.20 10.43
C THR A 171 3.87 3.68 9.69
N THR A 172 4.69 2.76 9.19
CA THR A 172 5.86 3.09 8.36
C THR A 172 5.45 3.80 7.07
N ILE A 173 4.38 3.35 6.40
CA ILE A 173 3.83 4.03 5.22
C ILE A 173 3.34 5.44 5.59
N PHE A 174 2.64 5.60 6.71
CA PHE A 174 2.14 6.91 7.14
C PHE A 174 3.25 7.90 7.48
N VAL A 175 4.31 7.44 8.15
CA VAL A 175 5.50 8.27 8.39
C VAL A 175 6.13 8.68 7.07
N ALA A 176 6.30 7.76 6.13
CA ALA A 176 6.88 8.06 4.82
C ALA A 176 6.04 9.07 4.01
N ILE A 177 4.70 8.94 4.05
CA ILE A 177 3.77 9.92 3.45
C ILE A 177 3.91 11.29 4.13
N LYS A 178 3.93 11.31 5.46
CA LYS A 178 4.07 12.55 6.24
C LYS A 178 5.36 13.27 5.88
N ASP A 179 6.48 12.56 5.87
CA ASP A 179 7.80 13.11 5.53
C ASP A 179 7.83 13.60 4.09
N HIS A 180 7.28 12.83 3.15
CA HIS A 180 7.15 13.23 1.74
C HIS A 180 6.37 14.55 1.60
N ILE A 181 5.19 14.63 2.22
CA ILE A 181 4.36 15.83 2.14
C ILE A 181 5.06 17.04 2.79
N GLN A 182 5.69 16.86 3.95
CA GLN A 182 6.35 17.94 4.68
C GLN A 182 7.58 18.49 3.95
N ASN A 183 8.35 17.63 3.29
CA ASN A 183 9.59 18.02 2.63
C ASN A 183 9.33 18.72 1.29
N TYR A 184 8.30 18.31 0.54
CA TYR A 184 8.16 18.71 -0.87
C TYR A 184 6.98 19.65 -1.17
N TYR A 185 6.03 19.80 -0.25
CA TYR A 185 4.80 20.54 -0.50
C TYR A 185 4.60 21.67 0.49
N HIS A 186 4.11 22.80 -0.02
CA HIS A 186 3.78 23.96 0.77
C HIS A 186 2.55 24.64 0.17
N ILE A 187 1.65 25.14 1.01
CA ILE A 187 0.41 25.77 0.55
C ILE A 187 0.51 27.27 0.75
N THR A 188 0.94 27.96 -0.29
CA THR A 188 0.97 29.42 -0.35
C THR A 188 -0.40 29.99 -0.72
N GLN A 189 -0.61 31.29 -0.48
CA GLN A 189 -1.87 31.96 -0.78
C GLN A 189 -2.19 31.97 -2.29
N ASP A 190 -1.17 32.10 -3.14
CA ASP A 190 -1.31 32.10 -4.60
C ASP A 190 -1.83 30.76 -5.15
N GLN A 191 -1.38 29.64 -4.55
CA GLN A 191 -1.72 28.28 -5.01
C GLN A 191 -3.17 27.90 -4.73
N ARG A 192 -3.80 28.58 -3.76
CA ARG A 192 -5.21 28.34 -3.41
C ARG A 192 -6.14 28.69 -4.57
N GLN A 193 -5.82 29.72 -5.36
CA GLN A 193 -6.67 30.13 -6.48
C GLN A 193 -6.56 29.22 -7.72
N MET A 194 -5.57 28.32 -7.77
CA MET A 194 -5.30 27.47 -8.94
C MET A 194 -5.93 26.08 -8.84
N VAL A 195 -6.68 25.78 -7.78
CA VAL A 195 -7.25 24.45 -7.57
C VAL A 195 -8.53 24.29 -8.38
N ASP A 196 -8.43 23.52 -9.45
CA ASP A 196 -9.56 23.13 -10.29
C ASP A 196 -10.41 22.06 -9.58
N GLU A 197 -11.69 22.37 -9.33
CA GLU A 197 -12.62 21.48 -8.61
C GLU A 197 -12.82 20.14 -9.34
N GLU A 198 -12.74 20.14 -10.68
CA GLU A 198 -12.90 18.91 -11.48
C GLU A 198 -11.80 17.88 -11.17
N ARG A 199 -10.58 18.36 -10.94
CA ARG A 199 -9.43 17.51 -10.57
C ARG A 199 -9.54 16.94 -9.16
N LEU A 200 -10.35 17.58 -8.30
CA LEU A 200 -10.58 17.11 -6.94
C LEU A 200 -11.68 16.05 -6.85
N ASN A 201 -12.38 15.73 -7.94
CA ASN A 201 -13.39 14.66 -7.92
C ASN A 201 -12.78 13.29 -7.55
N GLU A 202 -11.56 13.00 -8.00
CA GLU A 202 -10.85 11.77 -7.60
C GLU A 202 -10.52 11.77 -6.11
N LEU A 203 -10.12 12.92 -5.57
CA LEU A 203 -9.86 13.13 -4.15
C LEU A 203 -11.15 13.03 -3.32
N SER A 204 -12.25 13.58 -3.82
CA SER A 204 -13.57 13.47 -3.18
C SER A 204 -14.01 12.01 -3.09
N ARG A 205 -13.87 11.25 -4.17
CA ARG A 205 -14.16 9.81 -4.19
C ARG A 205 -13.27 9.03 -3.24
N ALA A 206 -11.98 9.35 -3.16
CA ALA A 206 -11.02 8.64 -2.32
C ALA A 206 -11.22 8.92 -0.81
N THR A 207 -11.60 10.15 -0.46
CA THR A 207 -11.73 10.58 0.95
C THR A 207 -13.16 10.52 1.47
N ALA A 208 -14.14 10.28 0.61
CA ALA A 208 -15.57 10.44 0.91
C ALA A 208 -15.96 11.86 1.41
N ILE A 209 -15.12 12.86 1.13
CA ILE A 209 -15.37 14.27 1.43
C ILE A 209 -15.84 14.97 0.14
N PRO A 210 -16.91 15.78 0.13
CA PRO A 210 -17.30 16.54 -1.06
C PRO A 210 -16.19 17.44 -1.60
N SER A 211 -16.03 17.54 -2.93
CA SER A 211 -14.98 18.35 -3.58
C SER A 211 -14.92 19.79 -3.06
N ARG A 212 -16.06 20.45 -2.86
CA ARG A 212 -16.15 21.80 -2.29
C ARG A 212 -15.52 21.91 -0.89
N ASP A 213 -15.70 20.90 -0.04
CA ASP A 213 -15.24 20.91 1.34
C ASP A 213 -13.71 20.70 1.36
N ILE A 214 -13.19 19.87 0.44
CA ILE A 214 -11.76 19.70 0.19
C ILE A 214 -11.11 21.02 -0.24
N VAL A 215 -11.73 21.78 -1.15
CA VAL A 215 -11.22 23.11 -1.54
C VAL A 215 -11.10 24.00 -0.30
N GLY A 216 -12.14 24.05 0.54
CA GLY A 216 -12.12 24.80 1.80
C GLY A 216 -10.98 24.36 2.73
N LEU A 217 -10.75 23.05 2.87
CA LEU A 217 -9.68 22.49 3.70
C LEU A 217 -8.28 22.80 3.14
N LEU A 218 -8.10 22.78 1.82
CA LEU A 218 -6.85 23.15 1.14
C LEU A 218 -6.59 24.66 1.20
N HIS A 219 -7.64 25.49 1.19
CA HIS A 219 -7.52 26.94 1.31
C HIS A 219 -7.13 27.39 2.72
N ASN A 220 -7.36 26.57 3.73
CA ASN A 220 -6.97 26.90 5.09
C ASN A 220 -5.52 26.50 5.38
N SER A 221 -4.71 27.43 5.88
CA SER A 221 -3.29 27.18 6.19
C SER A 221 -3.08 26.11 7.26
N ARG A 222 -4.07 25.89 8.15
CA ARG A 222 -3.98 24.88 9.22
C ARG A 222 -4.33 23.48 8.73
N THR A 223 -5.29 23.33 7.82
CA THR A 223 -5.70 22.01 7.31
C THR A 223 -5.12 21.63 5.97
N GLY A 224 -4.51 22.55 5.23
CA GLY A 224 -4.04 22.23 3.89
C GLY A 224 -3.03 21.07 3.86
N ILE A 225 -1.97 21.13 4.69
CA ILE A 225 -0.98 20.03 4.78
C ILE A 225 -1.63 18.72 5.30
N PRO A 226 -2.44 18.74 6.39
CA PRO A 226 -3.25 17.58 6.78
C PRO A 226 -4.12 17.00 5.66
N THR A 227 -4.69 17.85 4.80
CA THR A 227 -5.54 17.43 3.67
C THR A 227 -4.73 16.70 2.60
N LEU A 228 -3.53 17.18 2.28
CA LEU A 228 -2.64 16.49 1.35
C LEU A 228 -2.18 15.12 1.90
N ARG A 229 -1.96 15.01 3.21
CA ARG A 229 -1.66 13.71 3.86
C ARG A 229 -2.85 12.76 3.76
N LEU A 230 -4.05 13.23 4.09
CA LEU A 230 -5.29 12.44 3.96
C LEU A 230 -5.49 11.97 2.53
N PHE A 231 -5.35 12.87 1.56
CA PHE A 231 -5.44 12.55 0.14
C PHE A 231 -4.50 11.39 -0.20
N LEU A 232 -3.20 11.60 0.05
CA LEU A 232 -2.18 10.66 -0.40
C LEU A 232 -2.33 9.31 0.31
N ALA A 233 -2.69 9.32 1.60
CA ALA A 233 -3.01 8.13 2.35
C ALA A 233 -4.21 7.37 1.76
N CYS A 234 -5.36 8.00 1.58
CA CYS A 234 -6.53 7.36 0.98
C CYS A 234 -6.25 6.87 -0.45
N TYR A 235 -5.51 7.66 -1.23
CA TYR A 235 -5.14 7.31 -2.60
C TYR A 235 -4.24 6.08 -2.66
N ILE A 236 -3.20 5.99 -1.83
CA ILE A 236 -2.29 4.83 -1.77
C ILE A 236 -3.00 3.61 -1.18
N LEU A 237 -3.71 3.78 -0.06
CA LEU A 237 -4.33 2.67 0.67
C LEU A 237 -5.52 2.05 -0.07
N SER A 238 -6.30 2.84 -0.81
CA SER A 238 -7.39 2.30 -1.64
C SER A 238 -6.87 1.25 -2.64
N ARG A 239 -5.62 1.37 -3.10
CA ARG A 239 -4.95 0.43 -4.02
C ARG A 239 -4.34 -0.79 -3.32
N CYS A 240 -4.27 -0.78 -1.99
CA CYS A 240 -3.76 -1.91 -1.21
C CYS A 240 -4.84 -2.94 -0.87
N THR A 241 -6.12 -2.58 -1.03
CA THR A 241 -7.24 -3.45 -0.67
C THR A 241 -7.68 -4.34 -1.83
N GLU A 242 -8.29 -5.48 -1.52
CA GLU A 242 -8.91 -6.35 -2.51
C GLU A 242 -10.08 -5.70 -3.25
N GLN A 243 -10.65 -4.61 -2.73
CA GLN A 243 -11.76 -3.89 -3.35
C GLN A 243 -11.31 -2.94 -4.47
N SER A 244 -10.00 -2.65 -4.57
CA SER A 244 -9.45 -1.77 -5.60
C SER A 244 -9.75 -2.25 -7.02
N ASP A 245 -10.00 -1.32 -7.95
CA ASP A 245 -10.03 -1.62 -9.39
C ASP A 245 -8.74 -2.34 -9.82
N GLU A 246 -8.87 -3.37 -10.66
CA GLU A 246 -7.75 -4.21 -11.10
C GLU A 246 -6.67 -3.38 -11.82
N ALA A 247 -7.09 -2.36 -12.56
CA ALA A 247 -6.18 -1.46 -13.25
C ALA A 247 -5.40 -0.51 -12.32
N GLN A 248 -5.84 -0.35 -11.07
CA GLN A 248 -5.26 0.57 -10.09
C GLN A 248 -4.62 -0.14 -8.89
N SER A 249 -4.86 -1.44 -8.71
CA SER A 249 -4.41 -2.21 -7.56
C SER A 249 -2.90 -2.40 -7.49
N PHE A 250 -2.34 -2.36 -6.28
CA PHE A 250 -0.96 -2.75 -6.00
C PHE A 250 -0.79 -4.26 -5.74
N LEU A 251 -1.86 -5.03 -5.81
CA LEU A 251 -1.79 -6.49 -5.69
C LEU A 251 -1.13 -7.13 -6.93
N PRO A 252 -0.52 -8.31 -6.77
CA PRO A 252 0.01 -9.09 -7.88
C PRO A 252 -1.03 -9.44 -8.95
N ASP A 253 -0.58 -9.56 -10.21
CA ASP A 253 -1.43 -9.99 -11.34
C ASP A 253 -2.13 -11.33 -11.07
N GLU A 254 -1.43 -12.26 -10.44
CA GLU A 254 -1.96 -13.60 -10.14
C GLU A 254 -3.16 -13.54 -9.19
N VAL A 255 -3.15 -12.56 -8.27
CA VAL A 255 -4.25 -12.30 -7.33
C VAL A 255 -5.41 -11.60 -8.04
N LEU A 256 -5.10 -10.62 -8.89
CA LEU A 256 -6.12 -9.86 -9.62
C LEU A 256 -6.85 -10.71 -10.64
N ALA A 257 -6.16 -11.62 -11.33
CA ALA A 257 -6.78 -12.56 -12.25
C ALA A 257 -7.85 -13.43 -11.58
N PHE A 258 -7.68 -13.72 -10.28
CA PHE A 258 -8.69 -14.47 -9.51
C PHE A 258 -9.89 -13.60 -9.13
N LYS A 259 -9.68 -12.31 -8.86
CA LYS A 259 -10.78 -11.37 -8.57
C LYS A 259 -11.74 -11.23 -9.75
N GLY A 260 -11.21 -11.20 -10.98
CA GLY A 260 -11.99 -11.12 -12.21
C GLY A 260 -12.91 -12.33 -12.48
N LEU A 261 -12.75 -13.43 -11.74
CA LEU A 261 -13.59 -14.63 -11.88
C LEU A 261 -14.99 -14.50 -11.25
N ASN A 262 -15.34 -13.33 -10.71
CA ASN A 262 -16.71 -12.97 -10.26
C ASN A 262 -17.40 -14.05 -9.40
N PHE A 263 -16.69 -14.57 -8.38
CA PHE A 263 -17.33 -15.41 -7.35
C PHE A 263 -18.32 -14.62 -6.46
N THR A 264 -18.36 -13.29 -6.60
CA THR A 264 -19.01 -12.31 -5.70
C THR A 264 -20.37 -11.79 -6.19
N GLY A 265 -20.89 -12.29 -7.32
CA GLY A 265 -22.23 -11.90 -7.81
C GLY A 265 -23.39 -12.34 -6.92
N GLN A 266 -23.12 -13.17 -5.91
CA GLN A 266 -24.06 -13.62 -4.89
C GLN A 266 -23.53 -13.21 -3.50
N PRO A 267 -24.43 -12.95 -2.52
CA PRO A 267 -24.01 -12.66 -1.15
C PRO A 267 -23.09 -13.76 -0.66
N SER A 268 -21.87 -13.39 -0.24
CA SER A 268 -20.85 -14.36 0.13
C SER A 268 -21.33 -15.19 1.32
N THR A 269 -21.50 -16.48 1.11
CA THR A 269 -21.83 -17.40 2.23
C THR A 269 -20.62 -17.51 3.16
N ALA A 270 -20.83 -17.80 4.45
CA ALA A 270 -19.74 -18.00 5.42
C ALA A 270 -18.69 -19.03 4.93
N ASN A 271 -19.15 -20.07 4.21
CA ASN A 271 -18.29 -21.06 3.59
C ASN A 271 -17.39 -20.46 2.49
N GLN A 272 -17.93 -19.57 1.65
CA GLN A 272 -17.15 -18.88 0.62
C GLN A 272 -16.10 -17.95 1.23
N VAL A 273 -16.45 -17.20 2.28
CA VAL A 273 -15.50 -16.35 3.01
C VAL A 273 -14.37 -17.19 3.61
N THR A 274 -14.70 -18.34 4.20
CA THR A 274 -13.70 -19.27 4.74
C THR A 274 -12.80 -19.86 3.66
N LEU A 275 -13.36 -20.24 2.50
CA LEU A 275 -12.58 -20.76 1.38
C LEU A 275 -11.66 -19.68 0.79
N LEU A 276 -12.15 -18.45 0.65
CA LEU A 276 -11.37 -17.31 0.20
C LEU A 276 -10.21 -17.01 1.16
N SER A 277 -10.47 -17.02 2.47
CA SER A 277 -9.44 -16.86 3.50
C SER A 277 -8.32 -17.90 3.37
N LYS A 278 -8.66 -19.18 3.19
CA LYS A 278 -7.69 -20.25 2.98
C LYS A 278 -6.92 -20.10 1.66
N TRP A 279 -7.63 -19.75 0.59
CA TRP A 279 -7.00 -19.51 -0.71
C TRP A 279 -5.98 -18.37 -0.62
N LYS A 280 -6.35 -17.25 0.02
CA LYS A 280 -5.45 -16.12 0.28
C LYS A 280 -4.16 -16.56 0.97
N THR A 281 -4.26 -17.31 2.07
CA THR A 281 -3.08 -17.74 2.81
C THR A 281 -2.22 -18.72 2.02
N ILE A 282 -2.82 -19.67 1.29
CA ILE A 282 -2.09 -20.62 0.44
C ILE A 282 -1.39 -19.88 -0.70
N SER A 283 -2.12 -19.04 -1.44
CA SER A 283 -1.57 -18.25 -2.55
C SER A 283 -0.51 -17.27 -2.08
N GLY A 284 -0.73 -16.60 -0.95
CA GLY A 284 0.26 -15.74 -0.30
C GLY A 284 1.55 -16.51 -0.01
N THR A 285 1.45 -17.72 0.55
CA THR A 285 2.60 -18.59 0.83
C THR A 285 3.36 -18.96 -0.45
N LEU A 286 2.65 -19.37 -1.50
CA LEU A 286 3.26 -19.77 -2.77
C LEU A 286 3.93 -18.59 -3.50
N LEU A 287 3.35 -17.39 -3.35
CA LEU A 287 3.81 -16.18 -4.01
C LEU A 287 4.82 -15.38 -3.17
N ALA A 288 5.01 -15.73 -1.89
CA ALA A 288 5.86 -14.99 -0.96
C ALA A 288 7.27 -14.77 -1.50
N ARG A 289 7.87 -15.76 -2.16
CA ARG A 289 9.21 -15.64 -2.74
C ARG A 289 9.34 -14.50 -3.75
N LYS A 290 8.25 -14.14 -4.43
CA LYS A 290 8.22 -13.13 -5.49
C LYS A 290 7.80 -11.75 -4.97
N TYR A 291 6.91 -11.69 -3.97
CA TYR A 291 6.23 -10.43 -3.60
C TYR A 291 6.39 -10.00 -2.15
N SER A 292 7.12 -10.75 -1.31
CA SER A 292 7.39 -10.34 0.08
C SER A 292 8.34 -9.14 0.16
N GLU A 293 9.11 -8.87 -0.89
CA GLU A 293 9.99 -7.70 -0.99
C GLU A 293 9.32 -6.57 -1.79
N PRO A 294 9.76 -5.31 -1.60
CA PRO A 294 9.33 -4.20 -2.44
C PRO A 294 9.52 -4.49 -3.93
N PRO A 295 8.58 -4.04 -4.80
CA PRO A 295 8.68 -4.21 -6.25
C PRO A 295 10.02 -3.69 -6.81
N THR A 296 10.74 -4.54 -7.55
CA THR A 296 12.01 -4.21 -8.20
C THR A 296 12.12 -4.87 -9.59
N GLY A 297 13.03 -4.37 -10.43
CA GLY A 297 13.33 -4.95 -11.74
C GLY A 297 12.10 -5.04 -12.65
N ASN A 298 11.73 -6.27 -13.02
CA ASN A 298 10.64 -6.57 -13.97
C ASN A 298 9.29 -6.83 -13.29
N ASP A 299 9.10 -6.44 -12.03
CA ASP A 299 7.81 -6.57 -11.35
C ASP A 299 6.75 -5.70 -12.03
N LYS A 300 5.67 -6.32 -12.52
CA LYS A 300 4.57 -5.64 -13.22
C LYS A 300 3.82 -4.63 -12.34
N ARG A 301 3.88 -4.78 -11.01
CA ARG A 301 3.34 -3.78 -10.07
C ARG A 301 3.99 -2.41 -10.27
N LEU A 302 5.25 -2.36 -10.74
CA LEU A 302 5.95 -1.10 -11.03
C LEU A 302 5.24 -0.26 -12.09
N ALA A 303 4.68 -0.87 -13.14
CA ALA A 303 3.95 -0.13 -14.17
C ALA A 303 2.68 0.55 -13.60
N ARG A 304 1.98 -0.12 -12.68
CA ARG A 304 0.83 0.46 -11.98
C ARG A 304 1.25 1.53 -10.98
N ILE A 305 2.39 1.35 -10.31
CA ILE A 305 2.99 2.37 -9.45
C ILE A 305 3.32 3.62 -10.26
N GLU A 306 3.98 3.52 -11.41
CA GLU A 306 4.26 4.69 -12.26
C GLU A 306 2.98 5.40 -12.71
N LYS A 307 1.96 4.65 -13.12
CA LYS A 307 0.65 5.22 -13.45
C LYS A 307 0.01 5.93 -12.26
N ALA A 308 0.11 5.34 -11.06
CA ALA A 308 -0.41 5.95 -9.84
C ALA A 308 0.37 7.21 -9.45
N LEU A 309 1.70 7.23 -9.68
CA LEU A 309 2.55 8.40 -9.51
C LEU A 309 2.08 9.54 -10.41
N ASP A 310 1.94 9.28 -11.71
CA ASP A 310 1.54 10.29 -12.70
C ASP A 310 0.19 10.93 -12.35
N ALA A 311 -0.80 10.11 -11.98
CA ALA A 311 -2.11 10.60 -11.57
C ALA A 311 -2.06 11.40 -10.25
N SER A 312 -1.31 10.93 -9.25
CA SER A 312 -1.14 11.69 -8.00
C SER A 312 -0.39 13.00 -8.21
N GLU A 313 0.59 13.02 -9.13
CA GLU A 313 1.39 14.19 -9.43
C GLU A 313 0.55 15.29 -10.10
N ALA A 314 -0.39 14.94 -10.97
CA ALA A 314 -1.32 15.90 -11.57
C ALA A 314 -2.15 16.67 -10.52
N ILE A 315 -2.45 16.03 -9.39
CA ILE A 315 -3.22 16.62 -8.27
C ILE A 315 -2.30 17.38 -7.30
N LEU A 316 -1.11 16.85 -7.03
CA LEU A 316 -0.18 17.41 -6.04
C LEU A 316 0.64 18.59 -6.58
N ARG A 317 0.84 18.67 -7.90
CA ARG A 317 1.69 19.69 -8.56
C ARG A 317 1.36 21.14 -8.20
N PRO A 318 0.09 21.56 -8.07
CA PRO A 318 -0.24 22.93 -7.66
C PRO A 318 0.31 23.31 -6.29
N PHE A 319 0.63 22.35 -5.42
CA PHE A 319 1.07 22.57 -4.03
C PHE A 319 2.58 22.36 -3.83
N LEU A 320 3.35 22.28 -4.91
CA LEU A 320 4.80 22.13 -4.80
C LEU A 320 5.43 23.33 -4.09
N ASN A 321 6.44 23.06 -3.28
CA ASN A 321 7.27 24.12 -2.75
C ASN A 321 8.09 24.73 -3.89
N ARG A 322 7.82 26.00 -4.23
CA ARG A 322 8.48 26.72 -5.35
C ARG A 322 10.01 26.76 -5.23
N GLY A 323 10.57 26.64 -4.03
CA GLY A 323 12.02 26.55 -3.82
C GLY A 323 12.65 25.20 -4.22
N ILE A 324 11.84 24.19 -4.50
CA ILE A 324 12.24 22.78 -4.71
C ILE A 324 11.91 22.30 -6.13
N GLU A 325 11.50 23.18 -7.06
CA GLU A 325 11.23 22.79 -8.46
C GLU A 325 12.43 22.08 -9.14
N MET A 326 13.65 22.35 -8.68
CA MET A 326 14.88 21.71 -9.15
C MET A 326 15.07 20.26 -8.66
N ASP A 327 14.30 19.79 -7.67
CA ASP A 327 14.42 18.45 -7.07
C ASP A 327 13.29 17.48 -7.49
N THR A 328 12.74 17.71 -8.68
CA THR A 328 11.56 16.98 -9.19
C THR A 328 11.79 15.46 -9.22
N GLU A 329 12.98 15.00 -9.61
CA GLU A 329 13.28 13.57 -9.66
C GLU A 329 13.44 12.95 -8.27
N THR A 330 14.12 13.60 -7.32
CA THR A 330 14.25 13.07 -5.95
C THR A 330 12.91 13.00 -5.26
N ARG A 331 12.06 14.04 -5.42
CA ARG A 331 10.68 14.01 -4.92
C ARG A 331 9.91 12.84 -5.50
N ARG A 332 9.92 12.69 -6.83
CA ARG A 332 9.19 11.62 -7.51
C ARG A 332 9.72 10.24 -7.10
N HIS A 333 11.04 10.10 -6.99
CA HIS A 333 11.69 8.89 -6.48
C HIS A 333 11.27 8.59 -5.04
N ASN A 334 11.25 9.59 -4.16
CA ASN A 334 10.80 9.40 -2.79
C ASN A 334 9.35 8.89 -2.73
N LEU A 335 8.43 9.49 -3.51
CA LEU A 335 7.04 9.04 -3.59
C LEU A 335 6.91 7.61 -4.16
N ARG A 336 7.74 7.27 -5.15
CA ARG A 336 7.81 5.93 -5.72
C ARG A 336 8.17 4.89 -4.67
N GLU A 337 9.14 5.18 -3.80
CA GLU A 337 9.51 4.28 -2.70
C GLU A 337 8.36 4.12 -1.70
N VAL A 338 7.61 5.19 -1.39
CA VAL A 338 6.38 5.08 -0.57
C VAL A 338 5.36 4.13 -1.20
N MET A 339 5.12 4.25 -2.51
CA MET A 339 4.17 3.37 -3.22
C MET A 339 4.66 1.92 -3.32
N LYS A 340 5.97 1.69 -3.42
CA LYS A 340 6.56 0.34 -3.34
C LYS A 340 6.36 -0.29 -1.98
N LEU A 341 6.57 0.45 -0.89
CA LEU A 341 6.27 0.00 0.47
C LEU A 341 4.78 -0.35 0.61
N ALA A 342 3.89 0.47 0.05
CA ALA A 342 2.46 0.18 0.03
C ALA A 342 2.11 -1.08 -0.78
N ALA A 343 2.78 -1.32 -1.90
CA ALA A 343 2.58 -2.55 -2.69
C ALA A 343 3.06 -3.81 -1.98
N GLN A 344 4.14 -3.72 -1.20
CA GLN A 344 4.57 -4.79 -0.30
C GLN A 344 3.51 -5.02 0.80
N TYR A 345 3.04 -3.96 1.44
CA TYR A 345 2.01 -4.03 2.47
C TYR A 345 0.69 -4.61 1.96
N ALA A 346 0.27 -4.25 0.74
CA ALA A 346 -0.90 -4.82 0.08
C ALA A 346 -0.79 -6.35 -0.05
N PHE A 347 0.39 -6.85 -0.44
CA PHE A 347 0.64 -8.29 -0.51
C PHE A 347 0.67 -8.95 0.88
N SER A 348 1.24 -8.29 1.88
CA SER A 348 1.21 -8.75 3.28
C SER A 348 -0.23 -8.89 3.79
N MET A 349 -1.08 -7.88 3.57
CA MET A 349 -2.51 -7.89 3.92
C MET A 349 -3.26 -9.02 3.19
N PHE A 350 -3.01 -9.18 1.90
CA PHE A 350 -3.60 -10.25 1.09
C PHE A 350 -3.22 -11.64 1.62
N SER A 351 -1.98 -11.82 2.07
CA SER A 351 -1.49 -13.12 2.52
C SER A 351 -2.06 -13.55 3.88
N GLN A 352 -2.75 -12.63 4.59
CA GLN A 352 -3.40 -12.96 5.86
C GLN A 352 -4.75 -13.65 5.65
N PRO A 353 -5.17 -14.52 6.58
CA PRO A 353 -6.51 -15.10 6.55
C PRO A 353 -7.62 -14.07 6.76
N CYS A 354 -7.32 -12.96 7.44
CA CYS A 354 -8.26 -11.88 7.73
C CYS A 354 -8.55 -11.01 6.50
N SER A 355 -9.71 -10.34 6.53
CA SER A 355 -10.03 -9.25 5.57
C SER A 355 -9.98 -7.90 6.27
N TYR A 356 -9.49 -6.91 5.54
CA TYR A 356 -9.22 -5.58 6.07
C TYR A 356 -9.97 -4.50 5.31
N ARG A 357 -10.27 -3.41 6.01
CA ARG A 357 -10.84 -2.20 5.43
C ARG A 357 -10.20 -0.98 6.05
N PHE A 358 -9.94 0.03 5.23
CA PHE A 358 -9.56 1.36 5.73
C PHE A 358 -10.82 2.17 5.96
N ASP A 359 -10.86 2.84 7.11
CA ASP A 359 -11.97 3.69 7.48
C ASP A 359 -11.50 5.12 7.70
N ASN A 360 -12.06 6.04 6.93
CA ASN A 360 -11.86 7.48 7.02
C ASN A 360 -13.16 8.20 7.41
N THR A 361 -14.20 7.45 7.79
CA THR A 361 -15.56 7.95 8.01
C THR A 361 -15.82 8.27 9.49
N ARG A 362 -14.95 9.05 10.14
CA ARG A 362 -15.41 9.79 11.34
C ARG A 362 -16.19 11.02 10.92
N VAL A 363 -17.47 10.78 10.71
CA VAL A 363 -18.53 11.78 10.71
C VAL A 363 -18.92 12.02 12.17
N GLY A 364 -18.68 13.21 12.71
CA GLY A 364 -19.40 13.64 13.93
C GLY A 364 -18.63 14.37 15.02
N GLN A 365 -17.32 14.56 14.92
CA GLN A 365 -16.63 15.51 15.81
C GLN A 365 -16.50 16.88 15.13
N PRO A 366 -17.29 17.88 15.53
CA PRO A 366 -17.04 19.24 15.09
C PRO A 366 -15.61 19.60 15.49
N ASP A 367 -14.86 20.21 14.58
CA ASP A 367 -13.49 20.69 14.78
C ASP A 367 -12.37 19.64 14.73
N THR A 368 -12.59 18.45 14.14
CA THR A 368 -11.51 17.48 13.87
C THR A 368 -11.52 17.00 12.43
N MET A 369 -10.34 16.65 11.92
CA MET A 369 -10.15 16.09 10.58
C MET A 369 -9.26 14.86 10.66
N VAL A 370 -9.71 13.78 10.02
CA VAL A 370 -8.90 12.58 9.81
C VAL A 370 -7.75 12.91 8.86
N VAL A 371 -6.54 12.54 9.25
CA VAL A 371 -5.31 12.71 8.46
C VAL A 371 -4.80 11.37 7.95
N PHE A 372 -4.95 10.31 8.76
CA PHE A 372 -4.68 8.95 8.33
C PHE A 372 -5.85 8.05 8.75
N PRO A 373 -6.35 7.19 7.85
CA PRO A 373 -7.50 6.33 8.13
C PRO A 373 -7.17 5.27 9.19
N ALA A 374 -8.21 4.81 9.87
CA ALA A 374 -8.16 3.64 10.71
C ALA A 374 -8.00 2.36 9.86
N LEU A 375 -7.42 1.33 10.45
CA LEU A 375 -7.37 -0.02 9.88
C LEU A 375 -8.33 -0.92 10.66
N LEU A 376 -9.29 -1.50 9.96
CA LEU A 376 -10.30 -2.39 10.53
C LEU A 376 -10.12 -3.81 9.98
N ILE A 377 -10.40 -4.80 10.82
CA ILE A 377 -10.59 -6.20 10.43
C ILE A 377 -12.09 -6.43 10.28
N THR A 378 -12.52 -6.81 9.08
CA THR A 378 -13.93 -7.10 8.76
C THR A 378 -14.22 -8.59 8.76
N VAL A 379 -13.20 -9.44 8.58
CA VAL A 379 -13.31 -10.91 8.66
C VAL A 379 -12.15 -11.41 9.50
N ASN A 380 -12.44 -12.26 10.50
CA ASN A 380 -11.42 -12.85 11.37
C ASN A 380 -10.67 -14.01 10.68
N HIS A 381 -9.74 -14.63 11.41
CA HIS A 381 -8.89 -15.71 10.90
C HIS A 381 -9.64 -17.02 10.65
N GLU A 382 -10.83 -17.17 11.23
CA GLU A 382 -11.75 -18.29 11.01
C GLU A 382 -12.65 -18.09 9.77
N GLY A 383 -12.57 -16.95 9.09
CA GLY A 383 -13.43 -16.63 7.95
C GLY A 383 -14.84 -16.18 8.35
N GLN A 384 -15.01 -15.69 9.57
CA GLN A 384 -16.27 -15.13 10.06
C GLN A 384 -16.26 -13.60 9.92
N GLU A 385 -17.36 -13.06 9.37
CA GLU A 385 -17.56 -11.62 9.27
C GLU A 385 -17.80 -11.01 10.66
N LEU A 386 -17.11 -9.91 10.95
CA LEU A 386 -17.18 -9.20 12.22
C LEU A 386 -18.16 -8.02 12.10
N SER A 387 -19.18 -8.03 12.96
CA SER A 387 -20.12 -6.92 13.13
C SER A 387 -20.29 -6.61 14.63
N PRO A 388 -19.72 -5.51 15.14
CA PRO A 388 -18.94 -4.51 14.41
C PRO A 388 -17.53 -5.01 14.01
N PRO A 389 -16.89 -4.39 12.99
CA PRO A 389 -15.49 -4.66 12.66
C PRO A 389 -14.54 -4.42 13.84
N LYS A 390 -13.47 -5.22 13.95
CA LYS A 390 -12.43 -5.02 14.98
C LYS A 390 -11.48 -3.91 14.52
N VAL A 391 -11.28 -2.89 15.36
CA VAL A 391 -10.26 -1.86 15.10
C VAL A 391 -8.88 -2.44 15.38
N LEU A 392 -8.01 -2.43 14.38
CA LEU A 392 -6.62 -2.84 14.50
C LEU A 392 -5.70 -1.64 14.74
N ARG A 393 -5.96 -0.53 14.03
CA ARG A 393 -5.29 0.75 14.25
C ARG A 393 -6.32 1.87 14.22
N GLU A 394 -6.30 2.73 15.23
CA GLU A 394 -7.09 3.95 15.24
C GLU A 394 -6.64 4.92 14.14
N GLU A 395 -7.56 5.77 13.73
CA GLU A 395 -7.27 6.89 12.84
C GLU A 395 -6.38 7.94 13.53
N GLU A 396 -5.62 8.69 12.72
CA GLU A 396 -4.92 9.89 13.19
C GLU A 396 -5.77 11.11 12.87
N VAL A 397 -6.08 11.93 13.87
CA VAL A 397 -6.90 13.14 13.72
C VAL A 397 -6.10 14.39 14.09
N VAL A 398 -6.40 15.49 13.40
CA VAL A 398 -5.88 16.83 13.73
C VAL A 398 -7.04 17.71 14.14
N SER A 399 -6.84 18.50 15.20
CA SER A 399 -7.80 19.52 15.61
C SER A 399 -7.78 20.67 14.61
N VAL A 400 -8.95 20.90 14.01
CA VAL A 400 -9.17 21.83 12.93
C VAL A 400 -9.63 23.19 13.44
N GLY A 401 -10.07 23.28 14.71
CA GLY A 401 -10.70 24.46 15.32
C GLY A 401 -11.97 24.90 14.57
N ARG A 402 -12.87 25.62 15.25
CA ARG A 402 -14.09 26.13 14.58
C ARG A 402 -13.72 26.99 13.37
N TYR A 403 -14.25 26.63 12.20
CA TYR A 403 -14.21 27.44 10.98
C TYR A 403 -15.42 28.36 10.86
#